data_AF-A0A7V4UCA2-F1
#
_entry.id   AF-A0A7V4UCA2-F1
#
_cell.length_a   1.000
_cell.length_b   1.000
_cell.length_c   1.000
_cell.angle_alpha   90.00
_cell.angle_beta   90.00
_cell.angle_gamma   90.00
#
_symmetry.space_group_name_H-M   'P 1'
#
loop_
_entity.id
_entity.type
_entity.pdbx_description
1 polymer ?
#
loop_
_entity_poly.entity_id
_entity_poly.type
_entity_poly.pdbx_seq_one_letter_code
_entity_poly.pdbx_strand_id
1 'polypeptide(L)'
;MKLDDRICYCYHVPLRKLIAFARRERPQRASRMSECLGAGTGCGWCIPILSKIFRDCQSQQEYEEGRSVPGLPETADEYAAARRQYLKSGGRHTFGD
;
A
#
# COMPACT_ATOMS: atom_id res chain seq x y z
N MET A 1 -10.77 -5.09 -2.45
CA MET A 1 -9.51 -5.85 -2.43
C MET A 1 -9.42 -6.66 -1.15
N LYS A 2 -8.68 -7.77 -1.17
CA LYS A 2 -8.41 -8.70 -0.06
C LYS A 2 -6.96 -8.57 0.43
N LEU A 3 -6.64 -9.22 1.55
CA LEU A 3 -5.31 -9.15 2.17
C LEU A 3 -4.18 -9.68 1.27
N ASP A 4 -4.45 -10.69 0.44
CA ASP A 4 -3.40 -11.26 -0.41
C ASP A 4 -3.25 -10.56 -1.76
N ASP A 5 -4.08 -9.54 -2.03
CA ASP A 5 -3.96 -8.74 -3.25
C ASP A 5 -2.71 -7.86 -3.22
N ARG A 6 -2.10 -7.70 -4.39
CA ARG A 6 -0.89 -6.87 -4.58
C ARG A 6 -1.23 -5.39 -4.44
N ILE A 7 -0.47 -4.71 -3.58
CA ILE A 7 -0.51 -3.24 -3.46
C ILE A 7 0.65 -2.64 -4.24
N CYS A 8 1.87 -3.13 -4.00
CA CYS A 8 3.01 -2.69 -4.80
C CYS A 8 3.17 -3.59 -6.02
N TYR A 9 2.80 -3.11 -7.20
CA TYR A 9 2.96 -3.87 -8.45
C TYR A 9 4.40 -3.88 -8.98
N CYS A 10 5.26 -2.97 -8.54
CA CYS A 10 6.67 -2.95 -8.95
C CYS A 10 7.47 -4.09 -8.29
N TYR A 11 7.20 -4.35 -7.01
CA TYR A 11 7.92 -5.35 -6.21
C TYR A 11 7.00 -6.50 -5.75
N HIS A 12 5.79 -6.58 -6.32
CA HIS A 12 4.79 -7.62 -6.06
C HIS A 12 4.44 -7.83 -4.58
N VAL A 13 4.39 -6.75 -3.79
CA VAL A 13 4.15 -6.84 -2.34
C VAL A 13 2.64 -6.86 -2.04
N PRO A 14 2.12 -7.92 -1.38
CA PRO A 14 0.71 -8.02 -1.00
C PRO A 14 0.38 -7.16 0.22
N LEU A 15 -0.89 -6.78 0.36
CA LEU A 15 -1.40 -5.99 1.47
C LEU A 15 -1.10 -6.62 2.84
N ARG A 16 -1.29 -7.94 2.99
CA ARG A 16 -1.02 -8.72 4.20
C ARG A 16 0.41 -8.51 4.70
N LYS A 17 1.39 -8.53 3.78
CA LYS A 17 2.81 -8.37 4.10
C LYS A 17 3.11 -6.95 4.60
N LEU A 18 2.50 -5.93 3.99
CA LEU A 18 2.66 -4.54 4.39
C LEU A 18 2.08 -4.28 5.79
N ILE A 19 0.89 -4.79 6.07
CA ILE A 19 0.26 -4.68 7.40
C ILE A 19 1.09 -5.42 8.46
N ALA A 20 1.51 -6.66 8.17
CA ALA A 20 2.34 -7.44 9.08
C ALA A 20 3.67 -6.74 9.39
N PHE A 21 4.32 -6.16 8.36
CA PHE A 21 5.52 -5.35 8.53
C PHE A 21 5.25 -4.12 9.42
N ALA A 22 4.23 -3.32 9.12
CA ALA A 22 3.93 -2.11 9.88
C ALA A 22 3.62 -2.40 11.35
N ARG A 23 2.91 -3.50 11.65
CA ARG A 23 2.62 -3.95 13.02
C ARG A 23 3.85 -4.44 13.76
N ARG A 24 4.72 -5.20 13.09
CA ARG A 24 5.93 -5.79 13.68
C ARG A 24 7.03 -4.76 13.91
N GLU A 25 7.37 -4.01 12.86
CA GLU A 25 8.52 -3.10 12.89
C GLU A 25 8.18 -1.73 13.49
N ARG A 26 6.88 -1.38 13.58
CA ARG A 26 6.38 -0.09 14.10
C ARG A 26 7.22 1.09 13.59
N PRO A 27 7.30 1.26 12.25
CA PRO A 27 8.14 2.29 11.66
C PRO A 27 7.79 3.66 12.23
N GLN A 28 8.77 4.52 12.46
CA GLN A 28 8.56 5.85 13.06
C GLN A 28 7.97 6.88 12.09
N ARG A 29 8.03 6.60 10.78
CA ARG A 29 7.51 7.47 9.72
C ARG A 29 7.08 6.64 8.51
N ALA A 30 6.10 7.15 7.74
CA ALA A 30 5.53 6.44 6.59
C ALA A 30 6.58 5.99 5.56
N SER A 31 7.62 6.79 5.30
CA SER A 31 8.66 6.44 4.32
C SER A 31 9.45 5.18 4.64
N ARG A 32 9.47 4.75 5.91
CA ARG A 32 10.10 3.48 6.33
C ARG A 32 9.31 2.25 5.88
N MET A 33 8.09 2.42 5.37
CA MET A 33 7.38 1.33 4.68
C MET A 33 8.15 0.78 3.47
N SER A 34 9.08 1.56 2.90
CA SER A 34 9.98 1.10 1.84
C SER A 34 10.94 -0.01 2.26
N GLU A 35 11.20 -0.18 3.55
CA GLU A 35 12.01 -1.28 4.07
C GLU A 35 11.26 -2.63 3.95
N CYS A 36 9.94 -2.60 3.72
CA CYS A 36 9.17 -3.78 3.35
C CYS A 36 9.34 -4.09 1.86
N LEU A 37 10.39 -4.84 1.53
CA LEU A 37 10.68 -5.36 0.19
C LEU A 37 10.77 -4.27 -0.90
N GLY A 38 11.16 -3.04 -0.54
CA GLY A 38 11.29 -1.92 -1.47
C GLY A 38 9.97 -1.23 -1.82
N ALA A 39 8.84 -1.56 -1.18
CA ALA A 39 7.53 -1.00 -1.53
C ALA A 39 7.53 0.53 -1.58
N GLY A 40 7.00 1.11 -2.65
CA GLY A 40 6.95 2.57 -2.84
C GLY A 40 8.18 3.18 -3.50
N THR A 41 9.30 2.47 -3.67
CA THR A 41 10.52 3.02 -4.30
C THR A 41 10.54 2.93 -5.83
N GLY A 42 9.54 2.25 -6.43
CA GLY A 42 9.40 2.12 -7.88
C GLY A 42 8.59 3.27 -8.47
N CYS A 43 7.43 2.98 -9.07
CA CYS A 43 6.58 4.01 -9.68
C CYS A 43 5.88 4.96 -8.69
N GLY A 44 6.02 4.77 -7.38
CA GLY A 44 5.36 5.62 -6.37
C GLY A 44 3.86 5.43 -6.17
N TRP A 45 3.12 4.85 -7.14
CA TRP A 45 1.65 4.71 -7.09
C TRP A 45 1.08 4.19 -5.75
N CYS A 46 1.75 3.23 -5.13
CA CYS A 46 1.28 2.62 -3.89
C CYS A 46 1.51 3.47 -2.63
N ILE A 47 2.29 4.55 -2.70
CA ILE A 47 2.70 5.33 -1.53
C ILE A 47 1.51 5.87 -0.72
N PRO A 48 0.43 6.43 -1.30
CA PRO A 48 -0.73 6.86 -0.53
C PRO A 48 -1.31 5.74 0.35
N ILE A 49 -1.33 4.51 -0.18
CA ILE A 49 -1.78 3.32 0.55
C ILE A 49 -0.77 2.91 1.61
N LEU A 50 0.54 2.97 1.34
CA LEU A 50 1.58 2.71 2.35
C LEU A 50 1.47 3.69 3.53
N SER A 51 1.27 4.98 3.25
CA SER A 51 1.06 6.01 4.25
C SER A 51 -0.22 5.77 5.06
N LYS A 52 -1.29 5.27 4.41
CA LYS A 52 -2.51 4.84 5.11
C LYS A 52 -2.25 3.67 6.06
N ILE A 53 -1.61 2.60 5.58
CA ILE A 53 -1.30 1.42 6.39
C ILE A 53 -0.45 1.79 7.61
N PHE A 54 0.52 2.69 7.42
CA PHE A 54 1.30 3.24 8.53
C PHE A 54 0.39 3.92 9.57
N ARG A 55 -0.48 4.85 9.16
CA ARG A 55 -1.40 5.56 10.07
C ARG A 55 -2.36 4.61 10.80
N ASP A 56 -2.99 3.69 10.06
CA ASP A 56 -3.91 2.70 10.60
C ASP A 56 -3.23 1.82 11.67
N CYS A 57 -1.95 1.47 11.45
CA CYS A 57 -1.20 0.71 12.46
C CYS A 57 -0.84 1.56 13.70
N GLN A 58 -0.63 2.88 13.55
CA GLN A 58 -0.43 3.78 14.69
C GLN A 58 -1.70 3.95 15.53
N SER A 59 -2.87 3.99 14.89
CA SER A 59 -4.17 4.08 15.57
C SER A 59 -4.74 2.72 15.99
N GLN A 60 -3.96 1.64 15.85
CA GLN A 60 -4.37 0.26 16.16
C GLN A 60 -5.65 -0.20 15.42
N GLN A 61 -5.88 0.33 14.23
CA GLN A 61 -7.01 -0.08 13.39
C GLN A 61 -6.84 -1.54 12.90
N GLU A 62 -7.93 -2.29 12.94
CA GLU A 62 -7.96 -3.68 12.50
C GLU A 62 -8.25 -3.83 11.00
N TYR A 63 -7.65 -4.87 10.42
CA TYR A 63 -7.91 -5.32 9.06
C TYR A 63 -8.48 -6.74 9.14
N GLU A 64 -9.75 -6.89 8.80
CA GLU A 64 -10.44 -8.17 8.85
C GLU A 64 -10.29 -8.95 7.54
N GLU A 65 -10.13 -10.26 7.65
CA GLU A 65 -10.12 -11.15 6.48
C GLU A 65 -11.51 -11.21 5.84
N GLY A 66 -11.56 -11.17 4.50
CA GLY A 66 -12.83 -11.19 3.76
C GLY A 66 -13.55 -9.83 3.67
N ARG A 67 -13.10 -8.79 4.38
CA ARG A 67 -13.66 -7.43 4.27
C ARG A 67 -12.81 -6.56 3.33
N SER A 68 -13.47 -5.68 2.60
CA SER A 68 -12.80 -4.62 1.83
C SER A 68 -12.09 -3.65 2.76
N VAL A 69 -10.88 -3.26 2.38
CA VAL A 69 -10.10 -2.26 3.12
C VAL A 69 -10.56 -0.86 2.73
N PRO A 70 -10.91 0.01 3.70
CA PRO A 70 -11.30 1.39 3.41
C PRO A 70 -10.26 2.13 2.58
N GLY A 71 -10.69 2.82 1.53
CA GLY A 71 -9.81 3.58 0.63
C GLY A 71 -9.11 2.74 -0.44
N LEU A 72 -9.38 1.45 -0.53
CA LEU A 72 -9.03 0.60 -1.67
C LEU A 72 -10.28 0.26 -2.48
N PRO A 73 -10.16 0.04 -3.81
CA PRO A 73 -11.29 -0.39 -4.63
C PRO A 73 -11.79 -1.78 -4.22
N GLU A 74 -12.97 -2.15 -4.72
CA GLU A 74 -13.62 -3.42 -4.38
C GLU A 74 -12.83 -4.61 -4.91
N THR A 75 -12.18 -4.47 -6.07
CA THR A 75 -11.45 -5.55 -6.73
C THR A 75 -9.97 -5.22 -6.99
N ALA A 76 -9.14 -6.26 -7.13
CA ALA A 76 -7.74 -6.09 -7.51
C ALA A 76 -7.58 -5.55 -8.94
N ASP A 77 -8.50 -5.91 -9.84
CA ASP A 77 -8.48 -5.50 -11.25
C ASP A 77 -8.73 -4.00 -11.41
N GLU A 78 -9.65 -3.43 -10.63
CA GLU A 78 -9.86 -1.98 -10.58
C GLU A 78 -8.61 -1.25 -10.10
N TYR A 79 -7.95 -1.76 -9.07
CA TYR A 79 -6.70 -1.18 -8.57
C TYR A 79 -5.58 -1.26 -9.62
N ALA A 80 -5.46 -2.38 -10.33
CA ALA A 80 -4.52 -2.55 -11.43
C ALA A 80 -4.83 -1.62 -12.61
N ALA A 81 -6.11 -1.42 -12.94
CA ALA A 81 -6.57 -0.49 -13.98
C ALA A 81 -6.24 0.97 -13.61
N ALA A 82 -6.50 1.39 -12.38
CA ALA A 82 -6.15 2.72 -11.88
C ALA A 82 -4.64 2.96 -11.94
N ARG A 83 -3.82 1.97 -11.54
CA ARG A 83 -2.36 2.08 -11.69
C ARG A 83 -1.94 2.27 -13.16
N ARG A 84 -2.54 1.52 -14.10
CA ARG A 84 -2.23 1.67 -15.53
C ARG A 84 -2.53 3.09 -16.02
N GLN A 85 -3.61 3.71 -15.55
CA GLN A 85 -3.94 5.11 -15.88
C GLN A 85 -2.92 6.08 -15.28
N TYR A 86 -2.57 5.90 -14.00
CA TYR A 86 -1.54 6.70 -13.32
C TYR A 86 -0.17 6.65 -14.02
N LEU A 87 0.23 5.50 -14.54
CA LEU A 87 1.47 5.38 -15.32
C LEU A 87 1.39 6.16 -16.63
N LYS A 88 0.24 6.17 -17.31
CA LYS A 88 0.03 6.93 -18.54
C LYS A 88 0.06 8.44 -18.33
N SER A 89 -0.39 8.92 -17.17
CA SER A 89 -0.37 10.35 -16.83
C SER A 89 1.01 10.84 -16.40
N GLY A 90 2.03 9.96 -16.31
CA GLY A 90 3.36 10.33 -15.83
C GLY A 90 3.42 10.62 -14.33
N GLY A 91 2.44 10.14 -13.56
CA GLY A 91 2.36 10.39 -12.13
C GLY A 91 3.61 9.90 -11.38
N ARG A 92 4.07 10.71 -10.41
CA ARG A 92 5.05 10.31 -9.41
C ARG A 92 4.58 10.75 -8.04
N HIS A 93 4.42 9.79 -7.15
CA HIS A 93 4.24 10.01 -5.73
C HIS A 93 5.57 9.68 -5.06
N THR A 94 5.85 10.42 -4.02
CA THR A 94 6.92 10.27 -3.07
C THR A 94 6.31 10.30 -1.68
N PHE A 95 7.03 9.85 -0.66
CA PHE A 95 6.50 9.88 0.71
C PHE A 95 6.36 11.31 1.29
N GLY A 96 6.70 12.35 0.53
CA GLY A 96 6.54 13.75 0.90
C GLY A 96 5.37 14.47 0.22
N ASP A 97 4.69 13.82 -0.73
CA ASP A 97 3.46 14.32 -1.36
C ASP A 97 2.22 14.02 -0.51
#